data_AF-A0A9P3YQN7-F1
#
_entry.id   AF-A0A9P3YQN7-F1
#
_cell.length_a   1.000
_cell.length_b   1.000
_cell.length_c   1.000
_cell.angle_alpha   90.00
_cell.angle_beta   90.00
_cell.angle_gamma   90.00
#
_symmetry.space_group_name_H-M   'P 1'
#
loop_
_entity.id
_entity.type
_entity.pdbx_description
1 polymer ?
#
loop_
_entity_poly.entity_id
_entity_poly.type
_entity_poly.pdbx_seq_one_letter_code
_entity_poly.pdbx_strand_id
1 'polypeptide(L)'
;MKLKKLISKLSRLEDVEIVFHINVKNIPIISSIKLSSIIMNHDEVEIYGLNNFKLYIPVDEIIDIVEYPESLILYSLSFQVIFRW
;
A
#
# COMPACT_ATOMS: atom_id res chain seq x y z
N MET A 1 -1.47 13.73 -9.17
CA MET A 1 -2.87 14.01 -8.77
C MET A 1 -3.72 12.76 -8.51
N LYS A 2 -3.55 11.63 -9.24
CA LYS A 2 -4.30 10.37 -8.99
C LYS A 2 -4.02 9.74 -7.61
N LEU A 3 -2.75 9.59 -7.23
CA LEU A 3 -2.34 8.97 -5.95
C LEU A 3 -2.98 9.63 -4.72
N LYS A 4 -2.92 10.96 -4.60
CA LYS A 4 -3.57 11.71 -3.49
C LYS A 4 -5.07 11.37 -3.32
N LYS A 5 -5.81 11.24 -4.44
CA LYS A 5 -7.24 10.89 -4.38
C LYS A 5 -7.45 9.46 -3.89
N LEU A 6 -6.59 8.54 -4.31
CA LEU A 6 -6.66 7.13 -3.91
C LEU A 6 -6.31 6.94 -2.44
N ILE A 7 -5.24 7.59 -1.97
CA ILE A 7 -4.88 7.58 -0.55
C ILE A 7 -6.03 8.16 0.30
N SER A 8 -6.65 9.27 -0.14
CA SER A 8 -7.81 9.85 0.54
C SER A 8 -9.05 8.94 0.50
N LYS A 9 -9.18 8.03 -0.47
CA LYS A 9 -10.25 7.02 -0.51
C LYS A 9 -9.96 5.94 0.53
N LEU A 10 -8.74 5.39 0.52
CA LEU A 10 -8.30 4.36 1.46
C LEU A 10 -8.41 4.80 2.93
N SER A 11 -8.07 6.06 3.22
CA SER A 11 -8.15 6.61 4.59
C SER A 11 -9.58 6.72 5.15
N ARG A 12 -10.61 6.54 4.32
CA ARG A 12 -12.03 6.62 4.71
C ARG A 12 -12.71 5.26 4.78
N LEU A 13 -12.05 4.22 4.27
CA LEU A 13 -12.59 2.88 4.27
C LEU A 13 -12.37 2.25 5.64
N GLU A 14 -13.43 1.68 6.19
CA GLU A 14 -13.35 0.82 7.35
C GLU A 14 -12.88 -0.57 6.89
N ASP A 15 -12.10 -1.26 7.73
CA ASP A 15 -11.69 -2.66 7.51
C ASP A 15 -10.85 -2.95 6.25
N VAL A 16 -9.91 -2.06 5.89
CA VAL A 16 -8.94 -2.35 4.83
C VAL A 16 -7.84 -3.33 5.32
N GLU A 17 -7.62 -4.42 4.59
CA GLU A 17 -6.46 -5.31 4.74
C GLU A 17 -5.35 -4.89 3.77
N ILE A 18 -4.11 -4.82 4.25
CA ILE A 18 -2.92 -4.61 3.44
C ILE A 18 -2.23 -5.95 3.24
N VAL A 19 -2.00 -6.34 2.00
CA VAL A 19 -1.22 -7.52 1.63
C VAL A 19 0.05 -7.07 0.92
N PHE A 20 1.20 -7.43 1.48
CA PHE A 20 2.51 -7.12 0.91
C PHE A 20 3.04 -8.35 0.19
N HIS A 21 3.53 -8.17 -1.03
CA HIS A 21 4.41 -9.16 -1.63
C HIS A 21 5.75 -8.50 -1.93
N ILE A 22 6.81 -9.01 -1.31
CA ILE A 22 8.17 -8.52 -1.51
C ILE A 22 8.97 -9.65 -2.14
N ASN A 23 9.67 -9.34 -3.23
CA ASN A 23 10.59 -10.28 -3.85
C ASN A 23 11.97 -10.14 -3.21
N VAL A 24 12.29 -11.01 -2.25
CA VAL A 24 13.62 -11.06 -1.63
C VAL A 24 14.34 -12.30 -2.15
N LYS A 25 15.40 -12.11 -2.95
CA LYS A 25 16.23 -13.22 -3.50
C LYS A 25 15.41 -14.32 -4.20
N ASN A 26 14.41 -13.93 -5.00
CA ASN A 26 13.44 -14.83 -5.67
C ASN A 26 12.55 -15.65 -4.73
N ILE A 27 12.46 -15.29 -3.45
CA ILE A 27 11.50 -15.86 -2.51
C ILE A 27 10.39 -14.81 -2.27
N PRO A 28 9.14 -15.11 -2.66
CA PRO A 28 8.03 -14.20 -2.39
C PRO A 28 7.68 -14.25 -0.90
N ILE A 29 7.84 -13.13 -0.21
CA ILE A 29 7.34 -12.97 1.16
C ILE A 29 5.95 -12.36 1.05
N ILE A 30 4.94 -13.10 1.49
CA ILE A 30 3.56 -12.64 1.54
C ILE A 30 3.15 -12.47 3.00
N SER A 31 2.67 -11.29 3.35
CA SER A 31 2.14 -10.98 4.68
C SER A 31 0.92 -10.11 4.54
N SER A 32 -0.07 -10.29 5.42
CA SER A 32 -1.23 -9.41 5.50
C SER A 32 -1.39 -8.80 6.88
N ILE A 33 -1.89 -7.56 6.90
CA ILE A 33 -2.15 -6.83 8.12
C ILE A 33 -3.28 -5.83 7.94
N LYS A 34 -4.09 -5.63 8.97
CA LYS A 34 -5.14 -4.61 8.94
C LYS A 34 -4.52 -3.21 8.89
N LEU A 35 -5.01 -2.38 7.97
CA LEU A 35 -4.67 -0.97 7.84
C LEU A 35 -5.18 -0.23 9.08
N SER A 36 -4.30 0.54 9.70
CA SER A 36 -4.64 1.48 10.76
C SER A 36 -4.75 2.91 10.21
N SER A 37 -3.79 3.34 9.39
CA SER A 37 -3.82 4.65 8.74
C SER A 37 -2.90 4.68 7.51
N ILE A 38 -3.15 5.62 6.62
CA ILE A 38 -2.32 5.88 5.44
C ILE A 38 -2.20 7.38 5.24
N ILE A 39 -0.97 7.85 5.02
CA ILE A 39 -0.63 9.28 4.89
C ILE A 39 0.20 9.44 3.63
N MET A 40 -0.04 10.52 2.89
CA MET A 40 0.79 10.90 1.75
C MET A 40 1.49 12.21 2.05
N ASN A 41 2.82 12.14 2.12
CA ASN A 41 3.70 13.30 2.18
C ASN A 41 4.05 13.78 0.76
N HIS A 42 4.96 14.75 0.64
CA HIS A 42 5.41 15.21 -0.67
C HIS A 42 6.10 14.09 -1.47
N ASP A 43 6.94 13.32 -0.79
CA ASP A 43 7.89 12.41 -1.44
C ASP A 43 7.62 10.92 -1.12
N GLU A 44 6.71 10.62 -0.19
CA GLU A 44 6.44 9.24 0.25
C GLU A 44 4.98 9.00 0.64
N VAL A 45 4.59 7.72 0.59
CA VAL A 45 3.36 7.18 1.16
C VAL A 45 3.72 6.39 2.42
N GLU A 46 3.21 6.83 3.55
CA GLU A 46 3.35 6.17 4.84
C GLU A 46 2.13 5.29 5.09
N ILE A 47 2.36 4.01 5.37
CA ILE A 47 1.32 3.00 5.62
C ILE A 47 1.53 2.46 7.03
N TYR A 48 0.52 2.61 7.87
CA TYR A 48 0.51 2.12 9.24
C TYR A 48 -0.48 0.96 9.35
N GLY A 49 0.01 -0.20 9.76
CA GLY A 49 -0.80 -1.37 10.06
C GLY A 49 -0.98 -1.53 11.58
N LEU A 50 -1.79 -2.51 11.98
CA LEU A 50 -1.82 -2.96 13.37
C LEU A 50 -0.45 -3.47 13.84
N ASN A 51 -0.32 -3.79 15.14
CA ASN A 51 0.90 -4.40 15.72
C ASN A 51 2.19 -3.61 15.46
N ASN A 52 2.10 -2.27 15.44
CA ASN A 52 3.22 -1.36 15.18
C ASN A 52 3.89 -1.53 13.80
N PHE A 53 3.20 -2.13 12.84
CA PHE A 53 3.70 -2.20 11.48
C PHE A 53 3.73 -0.82 10.83
N LYS A 54 4.84 -0.50 10.16
CA LYS A 54 5.03 0.72 9.40
C LYS A 54 5.74 0.38 8.10
N LEU A 55 5.24 0.92 6.99
CA LEU A 55 5.88 0.85 5.69
C LEU A 55 5.94 2.26 5.10
N TYR A 56 7.09 2.60 4.53
CA TYR A 56 7.34 3.86 3.85
C TYR A 56 7.66 3.53 2.40
N ILE A 57 6.89 4.11 1.48
CA ILE A 57 7.06 3.91 0.05
C ILE A 57 7.38 5.25 -0.60
N PRO A 58 8.59 5.46 -1.13
CA PRO A 58 8.89 6.63 -1.94
C PRO A 58 7.95 6.73 -3.15
N VAL A 59 7.43 7.92 -3.44
CA VAL A 59 6.45 8.12 -4.53
C VAL A 59 7.07 7.82 -5.89
N ASP A 60 8.37 8.02 -6.06
CA ASP A 60 9.14 7.71 -7.26
C ASP A 60 9.38 6.21 -7.47
N GLU A 61 9.27 5.38 -6.43
CA GLU A 61 9.30 3.91 -6.55
C GLU A 61 7.97 3.31 -7.03
N ILE A 62 6.86 4.07 -6.97
CA ILE A 62 5.55 3.62 -7.42
C ILE A 62 5.47 3.71 -8.94
N ILE A 63 5.64 2.57 -9.61
CA ILE A 63 5.64 2.50 -11.08
C ILE A 63 4.24 2.45 -11.67
N ASP A 64 3.28 1.85 -10.96
CA ASP A 64 1.90 1.73 -11.42
C ASP A 64 0.93 1.62 -10.25
N ILE A 65 -0.32 2.04 -10.51
CA ILE A 65 -1.43 1.97 -9.58
C ILE A 65 -2.65 1.41 -10.29
N VAL A 66 -3.09 0.24 -9.85
CA VAL A 66 -4.24 -0.46 -10.43
C VAL A 66 -5.39 -0.47 -9.42
N GLU A 67 -6.58 -0.06 -9.86
CA GLU A 67 -7.78 -0.03 -9.04
C GLU A 67 -8.79 -1.06 -9.54
N TYR A 68 -9.30 -1.87 -8.61
CA TYR A 68 -10.38 -2.83 -8.79
C TYR A 68 -11.55 -2.45 -7.87
N PRO A 69 -12.74 -3.06 -8.04
CA PRO A 69 -13.91 -2.74 -7.20
C PRO A 69 -13.66 -2.87 -5.69
N GLU A 70 -12.89 -3.90 -5.28
CA GLU A 70 -12.63 -4.27 -3.88
C GLU A 70 -11.14 -4.25 -3.53
N SER A 71 -10.30 -3.69 -4.42
CA SER A 71 -8.86 -3.59 -4.12
C SER A 71 -8.15 -2.47 -4.87
N LEU A 72 -7.00 -2.09 -4.33
CA LEU A 72 -6.06 -1.16 -4.93
C LEU A 72 -4.66 -1.74 -4.83
N ILE A 73 -3.90 -1.71 -5.93
CA ILE A 73 -2.55 -2.23 -5.97
C ILE A 73 -1.57 -1.10 -6.27
N LEU A 74 -0.56 -0.94 -5.42
CA LEU A 74 0.63 -0.14 -5.68
C LEU A 74 1.75 -1.09 -6.12
N TYR A 75 2.27 -0.88 -7.33
CA TYR A 75 3.41 -1.64 -7.86
C TYR A 75 4.70 -0.84 -7.73
N SER A 76 5.78 -1.54 -7.38
CA SER A 76 7.16 -1.12 -7.61
C SER A 76 7.92 -2.22 -8.35
N LEU A 77 9.18 -1.97 -8.69
CA LEU A 77 10.05 -2.99 -9.30
C LEU A 77 10.38 -4.16 -8.33
N SER A 78 10.25 -3.95 -7.01
CA SER A 78 10.73 -4.89 -5.99
C SER A 78 9.65 -5.40 -5.04
N PHE A 79 8.48 -4.75 -5.02
CA PHE A 79 7.36 -5.15 -4.19
C PHE A 79 6.02 -4.77 -4.82
N GLN A 80 4.95 -5.35 -4.31
CA GLN A 80 3.58 -4.90 -4.51
C GLN A 80 2.89 -4.75 -3.16
N VAL A 81 2.06 -3.73 -3.05
CA VAL A 81 1.20 -3.49 -1.89
C VAL A 81 -0.24 -3.49 -2.36
N ILE A 82 -1.04 -4.42 -1.85
CA ILE A 82 -2.44 -4.59 -2.20
C ILE A 82 -3.27 -4.15 -0.99
N PHE A 83 -4.13 -3.16 -1.18
CA PHE A 83 -5.17 -2.78 -0.23
C PHE A 83 -6.47 -3.47 -0.65
N ARG A 84 -7.11 -4.20 0.26
CA ARG A 84 -8.38 -4.92 0.02
C ARG A 84 -9.41 -4.45 1.04
N TRP A 85 -10.66 -4.24 0.62
CA TRP A 85 -11.78 -3.85 1.48
C TRP A 85 -13.05 -4.59 1.10
#